data_AF-A0A3B8P8H1-F1
#
_entry.id   AF-A0A3B8P8H1-F1
#
_cell.length_a   1.000
_cell.length_b   1.000
_cell.length_c   1.000
_cell.angle_alpha   90.00
_cell.angle_beta   90.00
_cell.angle_gamma   90.00
#
_symmetry.space_group_name_H-M   'P 1'
#
loop_
_entity.id
_entity.type
_entity.pdbx_description
1 polymer ?
#
loop_
_entity_poly.entity_id
_entity_poly.type
_entity_poly.pdbx_seq_one_letter_code
_entity_poly.pdbx_strand_id
1 'polypeptide(L)'
;MEEEQQKLRALVREIERYAHDLQGALADTSVSTVVREASTGLEQHLGAYFEALRAGDADQMVMHASAVGVYGQALGLRLESLGSAHIEDSRQLLLEASIKLRTLADEGPLAMKPLDTNLFPRLGVDAFIGHDEQRKVQIKQANQTKKLLDESDRRLFEFEKRLTGLEGAANAEILKITEAYATARVDIDEKTAHINRVTGHAAARMIAGDYEGSAAAEKRAADNLRLGALALMLLIVGVLGWAVFETTGDTFHLDKFLSKVSLVFLLGVPAGYLARESAKHREQQYHHLQTSLDMKAISPFLASLPDEEQHKLKAIIASRIFGGRDFSKVSNDPYPINGQELLMKLIDKVEIPSSKSVDAKKRPAEAASAAPAGQVNP
;
A
#
# COMPACT_ATOMS: atom_id res chain seq x y z
N MET A 1 35.24 -41.40 10.27
CA MET A 1 35.03 -41.08 8.84
C MET A 1 33.63 -41.45 8.36
N GLU A 2 33.19 -42.71 8.40
CA GLU A 2 31.83 -43.08 7.92
C GLU A 2 30.69 -42.40 8.69
N GLU A 3 30.80 -42.33 10.03
CA GLU A 3 29.79 -41.66 10.87
C GLU A 3 29.66 -40.15 10.56
N GLU A 4 30.78 -39.48 10.25
CA GLU A 4 30.79 -38.05 9.91
C GLU A 4 30.28 -37.80 8.50
N GLN A 5 30.59 -38.68 7.56
CA GLN A 5 29.97 -38.66 6.24
C GLN A 5 28.46 -38.85 6.34
N GLN A 6 27.96 -39.70 7.24
CA GLN A 6 26.52 -39.83 7.48
C GLN A 6 25.91 -38.56 8.05
N LYS A 7 26.57 -37.89 9.01
CA LYS A 7 26.12 -36.60 9.57
C LYS A 7 26.10 -35.50 8.51
N LEU A 8 27.14 -35.41 7.69
CA LEU A 8 27.23 -34.46 6.56
C LEU A 8 26.07 -34.68 5.57
N ARG A 9 25.81 -35.95 5.20
CA ARG A 9 24.70 -36.32 4.31
C ARG A 9 23.33 -35.96 4.89
N ALA A 10 23.13 -36.16 6.19
CA ALA A 10 21.88 -35.82 6.85
C ALA A 10 21.62 -34.30 6.81
N LEU A 11 22.62 -33.50 7.17
CA LEU A 11 22.54 -32.03 7.15
C LEU A 11 22.31 -31.47 5.75
N VAL A 12 22.99 -32.00 4.72
CA VAL A 12 22.77 -31.56 3.34
C VAL A 12 21.34 -31.85 2.87
N ARG A 13 20.77 -33.00 3.23
CA ARG A 13 19.37 -33.33 2.91
C ARG A 13 18.36 -32.44 3.64
N GLU A 14 18.65 -32.04 4.87
CA GLU A 14 17.82 -31.08 5.61
C GLU A 14 17.84 -29.71 4.91
N ILE A 15 19.01 -29.24 4.50
CA ILE A 15 19.17 -27.99 3.74
C ILE A 15 18.42 -28.05 2.40
N GLU A 16 18.52 -29.16 1.67
CA GLU A 16 17.80 -29.37 0.41
C GLU A 16 16.28 -29.25 0.61
N ARG A 17 15.74 -29.87 1.68
CA ARG A 17 14.31 -29.76 2.01
C ARG A 17 13.90 -28.32 2.27
N TYR A 18 14.65 -27.61 3.12
CA TYR A 18 14.34 -26.21 3.45
C TYR A 18 14.48 -25.27 2.25
N ALA A 19 15.47 -25.51 1.40
CA ALA A 19 15.67 -24.76 0.16
C ALA A 19 14.47 -24.93 -0.79
N HIS A 20 13.97 -26.17 -0.94
CA HIS A 20 12.80 -26.45 -1.76
C HIS A 20 11.51 -25.80 -1.21
N ASP A 21 11.29 -25.86 0.11
CA ASP A 21 10.15 -25.21 0.77
C ASP A 21 10.20 -23.68 0.57
N LEU A 22 11.39 -23.08 0.70
CA LEU A 22 11.60 -21.65 0.44
C LEU A 22 11.40 -21.29 -1.03
N GLN A 23 11.86 -22.12 -1.97
CA GLN A 23 11.67 -21.88 -3.39
C GLN A 23 10.18 -21.88 -3.77
N GLY A 24 9.39 -22.77 -3.19
CA GLY A 24 7.93 -22.79 -3.36
C GLY A 24 7.27 -21.49 -2.84
N ALA A 25 7.70 -21.01 -1.66
CA ALA A 25 7.19 -19.76 -1.10
C ALA A 25 7.64 -18.50 -1.88
N LEU A 26 8.81 -18.57 -2.53
CA LEU A 26 9.39 -17.47 -3.29
C LEU A 26 8.89 -17.39 -4.74
N ALA A 27 8.28 -18.44 -5.29
CA ALA A 27 7.80 -18.48 -6.66
C ALA A 27 6.81 -17.35 -7.00
N ASP A 28 5.97 -16.96 -6.03
CA ASP A 28 4.95 -15.93 -6.20
C ASP A 28 5.40 -14.53 -5.74
N THR A 29 6.63 -14.39 -5.24
CA THR A 29 7.13 -13.15 -4.64
C THR A 29 8.25 -12.52 -5.47
N SER A 30 8.23 -11.21 -5.67
CA SER A 30 9.32 -10.51 -6.37
C SER A 30 10.57 -10.44 -5.49
N VAL A 31 11.51 -11.37 -5.69
CA VAL A 31 12.77 -11.45 -4.94
C VAL A 31 13.90 -10.62 -5.58
N SER A 32 14.80 -10.11 -4.74
CA SER A 32 15.99 -9.38 -5.21
C SER A 32 16.93 -10.26 -6.03
N THR A 33 17.72 -9.65 -6.93
CA THR A 33 18.71 -10.36 -7.76
C THR A 33 19.70 -11.16 -6.92
N VAL A 34 20.11 -10.63 -5.77
CA VAL A 34 21.09 -11.29 -4.89
C VAL A 34 20.51 -12.53 -4.21
N VAL A 35 19.22 -12.52 -3.87
CA VAL A 35 18.55 -13.72 -3.34
C VAL A 35 18.46 -14.80 -4.42
N ARG A 36 18.18 -14.41 -5.67
CA ARG A 36 18.16 -15.32 -6.81
C ARG A 36 19.53 -15.95 -7.07
N GLU A 37 20.59 -15.15 -7.07
CA GLU A 37 21.97 -15.63 -7.23
C GLU A 37 22.36 -16.60 -6.11
N ALA A 38 22.03 -16.28 -4.85
CA ALA A 38 22.29 -17.16 -3.71
C ALA A 38 21.53 -18.50 -3.81
N SER A 39 20.26 -18.45 -4.25
CA SER A 39 19.45 -19.66 -4.49
C SER A 39 20.04 -20.53 -5.59
N THR A 40 20.42 -19.94 -6.73
CA THR A 40 21.03 -20.69 -7.84
C THR A 40 22.38 -21.28 -7.45
N GLY A 41 23.21 -20.54 -6.71
CA GLY A 41 24.48 -21.04 -6.19
C GLY A 41 24.30 -22.20 -5.21
N LEU A 42 23.30 -22.13 -4.34
CA LEU A 42 22.94 -23.20 -3.42
C LEU A 42 22.54 -24.48 -4.18
N GLU A 43 21.64 -24.38 -5.16
CA GLU A 43 21.20 -25.51 -5.98
C GLU A 43 22.35 -26.15 -6.76
N GLN A 44 23.21 -25.34 -7.37
CA GLN A 44 24.37 -25.83 -8.12
C GLN A 44 25.32 -26.64 -7.23
N HIS A 45 25.62 -26.15 -6.03
CA HIS A 45 26.51 -26.84 -5.10
C HIS A 45 25.86 -28.05 -4.41
N LEU A 46 24.53 -28.04 -4.21
CA LEU A 46 23.79 -29.22 -3.79
C LEU A 46 23.90 -30.33 -4.84
N GLY A 47 23.68 -30.01 -6.12
CA GLY A 47 23.85 -30.95 -7.22
C GLY A 47 25.26 -31.53 -7.29
N ALA A 48 26.28 -30.66 -7.27
CA ALA A 48 27.68 -31.08 -7.29
C ALA A 48 28.09 -31.91 -6.06
N TYR A 49 27.53 -31.60 -4.88
CA TYR A 49 27.73 -32.41 -3.67
C TYR A 49 27.20 -33.84 -3.86
N PHE A 50 25.99 -34.00 -4.40
CA PHE A 50 25.42 -35.33 -4.64
C PHE A 50 26.15 -36.10 -5.72
N GLU A 51 26.72 -35.42 -6.72
CA GLU A 51 27.60 -36.04 -7.71
C GLU A 51 28.91 -36.53 -7.09
N ALA A 52 29.59 -35.69 -6.29
CA ALA A 52 30.79 -36.05 -5.55
C ALA A 52 30.51 -37.22 -4.59
N LEU A 53 29.33 -37.22 -3.97
CA LEU A 53 28.87 -38.30 -3.10
C LEU A 53 28.71 -39.64 -3.85
N ARG A 54 28.18 -39.62 -5.08
CA ARG A 54 28.08 -40.82 -5.93
C ARG A 54 29.45 -41.29 -6.43
N ALA A 55 30.35 -40.35 -6.71
CA ALA A 55 31.73 -40.63 -7.12
C ALA A 55 32.60 -41.16 -5.96
N GLY A 56 32.18 -40.94 -4.71
CA GLY A 56 32.97 -41.30 -3.52
C GLY A 56 34.17 -40.39 -3.28
N ASP A 57 34.20 -39.20 -3.87
CA ASP A 57 35.29 -38.24 -3.72
C ASP A 57 35.07 -37.37 -2.48
N ALA A 58 35.75 -37.73 -1.38
CA ALA A 58 35.60 -37.06 -0.10
C ALA A 58 36.04 -35.59 -0.14
N ASP A 59 37.05 -35.23 -0.94
CA ASP A 59 37.59 -33.88 -0.99
C ASP A 59 36.59 -32.95 -1.70
N GLN A 60 36.01 -33.41 -2.82
CA GLN A 60 34.94 -32.69 -3.51
C GLN A 60 33.65 -32.60 -2.67
N MET A 61 33.32 -33.66 -1.91
CA MET A 61 32.18 -33.64 -1.00
C MET A 61 32.32 -32.56 0.09
N VAL A 62 33.50 -32.44 0.71
CA VAL A 62 33.75 -31.42 1.75
C VAL A 62 33.71 -30.02 1.14
N MET A 63 34.35 -29.82 -0.01
CA MET A 63 34.37 -28.54 -0.71
C MET A 63 32.95 -28.07 -1.05
N HIS A 64 32.13 -28.94 -1.65
CA HIS A 64 30.76 -28.57 -2.01
C HIS A 64 29.85 -28.45 -0.78
N ALA A 65 30.05 -29.24 0.28
CA ALA A 65 29.32 -29.07 1.54
C ALA A 65 29.60 -27.72 2.21
N SER A 66 30.86 -27.28 2.23
CA SER A 66 31.23 -25.94 2.74
C SER A 66 30.56 -24.84 1.90
N ALA A 67 30.60 -24.95 0.56
CA ALA A 67 29.92 -24.02 -0.34
C ALA A 67 28.40 -23.98 -0.11
N VAL A 68 27.73 -25.13 0.05
CA VAL A 68 26.30 -25.22 0.40
C VAL A 68 26.02 -24.47 1.70
N GLY A 69 26.87 -24.63 2.73
CA GLY A 69 26.75 -23.89 3.99
C GLY A 69 26.87 -22.37 3.80
N VAL A 70 27.80 -21.90 2.97
CA VAL A 70 27.98 -20.46 2.69
C VAL A 70 26.76 -19.87 1.96
N TYR A 71 26.29 -20.52 0.89
CA TYR A 71 25.14 -20.02 0.13
C TYR A 71 23.84 -20.13 0.92
N GLY A 72 23.65 -21.20 1.70
CA GLY A 72 22.49 -21.37 2.58
C GLY A 72 22.44 -20.30 3.68
N GLN A 73 23.58 -19.97 4.29
CA GLN A 73 23.68 -18.87 5.26
C GLN A 73 23.38 -17.51 4.62
N ALA A 74 23.95 -17.24 3.43
CA ALA A 74 23.70 -16.00 2.70
C ALA A 74 22.21 -15.85 2.33
N LEU A 75 21.56 -16.95 1.95
CA LEU A 75 20.14 -16.99 1.63
C LEU A 75 19.28 -16.72 2.88
N GLY A 76 19.55 -17.41 3.99
CA GLY A 76 18.84 -17.25 5.26
C GLY A 76 18.95 -15.85 5.87
N LEU A 77 20.08 -15.16 5.72
CA LEU A 77 20.24 -13.78 6.20
C LEU A 77 19.48 -12.77 5.33
N ARG A 78 19.38 -12.99 4.02
CA ARG A 78 18.74 -12.04 3.09
C ARG A 78 17.22 -12.14 3.06
N LEU A 79 16.69 -13.29 3.45
CA LEU A 79 15.25 -13.57 3.55
C LEU A 79 14.54 -12.84 4.71
N GLU A 80 15.28 -12.23 5.64
CA GLU A 80 14.74 -11.47 6.79
C GLU A 80 13.78 -10.34 6.38
N SER A 81 13.96 -9.79 5.17
CA SER A 81 13.15 -8.68 4.67
C SER A 81 11.74 -9.04 4.19
N LEU A 82 11.38 -10.33 4.10
CA LEU A 82 10.15 -10.78 3.42
C LEU A 82 8.95 -11.03 4.35
N GLY A 83 9.13 -10.98 5.67
CA GLY A 83 8.07 -10.72 6.66
C GLY A 83 6.89 -11.72 6.76
N SER A 84 6.89 -12.83 6.04
CA SER A 84 5.82 -13.84 6.14
C SER A 84 6.19 -14.91 7.17
N ALA A 85 5.23 -15.26 8.04
CA ALA A 85 5.47 -16.19 9.15
C ALA A 85 6.01 -17.56 8.70
N HIS A 86 5.57 -18.05 7.54
CA HIS A 86 6.02 -19.33 6.99
C HIS A 86 7.45 -19.29 6.43
N ILE A 87 7.88 -18.15 5.88
CA ILE A 87 9.26 -17.97 5.40
C ILE A 87 10.22 -17.88 6.59
N GLU A 88 9.78 -17.29 7.70
CA GLU A 88 10.62 -17.07 8.88
C GLU A 88 11.05 -18.38 9.55
N ASP A 89 10.14 -19.34 9.70
CA ASP A 89 10.46 -20.66 10.26
C ASP A 89 11.48 -21.42 9.39
N SER A 90 11.23 -21.49 8.07
CA SER A 90 12.12 -22.16 7.12
C SER A 90 13.46 -21.47 6.99
N ARG A 91 13.50 -20.13 7.12
CA ARG A 91 14.72 -19.32 7.12
C ARG A 91 15.60 -19.65 8.32
N GLN A 92 15.04 -19.68 9.52
CA GLN A 92 15.80 -19.95 10.74
C GLN A 92 16.39 -21.37 10.72
N LEU A 93 15.59 -22.35 10.27
CA LEU A 93 16.04 -23.74 10.12
C LEU A 93 17.12 -23.90 9.06
N LEU A 94 16.98 -23.23 7.91
CA LEU A 94 18.01 -23.21 6.86
C LEU A 94 19.32 -22.61 7.38
N LEU A 95 19.24 -21.48 8.09
CA LEU A 95 20.40 -20.78 8.63
C LEU A 95 21.15 -21.66 9.64
N GLU A 96 20.43 -22.28 10.57
CA GLU A 96 21.01 -23.15 11.58
C GLU A 96 21.68 -24.39 10.96
N ALA A 97 20.99 -25.06 10.02
CA ALA A 97 21.53 -26.22 9.33
C ALA A 97 22.77 -25.86 8.49
N SER A 98 22.76 -24.69 7.82
CA SER A 98 23.88 -24.21 7.01
C SER A 98 25.13 -23.91 7.84
N ILE A 99 24.96 -23.30 9.02
CA ILE A 99 26.06 -23.04 9.96
C ILE A 99 26.64 -24.37 10.46
N LYS A 100 25.79 -25.32 10.88
CA LYS A 100 26.23 -26.65 11.33
C LYS A 100 26.98 -27.39 10.23
N LEU A 101 26.47 -27.37 9.00
CA LEU A 101 27.12 -28.00 7.85
C LEU A 101 28.51 -27.41 7.60
N ARG A 102 28.62 -26.08 7.62
CA ARG A 102 29.89 -25.39 7.42
C ARG A 102 30.91 -25.72 8.51
N THR A 103 30.50 -25.68 9.78
CA THR A 103 31.41 -26.06 10.89
C THR A 103 31.90 -27.50 10.74
N LEU A 104 31.03 -28.42 10.31
CA LEU A 104 31.38 -29.82 10.14
C LEU A 104 32.25 -30.06 8.89
N ALA A 105 32.09 -29.25 7.85
CA ALA A 105 32.89 -29.33 6.62
C ALA A 105 34.28 -28.69 6.80
N ASP A 106 34.37 -27.52 7.42
CA ASP A 106 35.61 -26.75 7.54
C ASP A 106 36.49 -27.24 8.70
N GLU A 107 35.88 -27.61 9.84
CA GLU A 107 36.60 -28.00 11.07
C GLU A 107 36.59 -29.52 11.32
N GLY A 108 35.85 -30.28 10.50
CA GLY A 108 35.71 -31.71 10.66
C GLY A 108 36.98 -32.50 10.32
N PRO A 109 37.12 -33.75 10.82
CA PRO A 109 38.27 -34.62 10.53
C PRO A 109 38.47 -34.96 9.06
N LEU A 110 37.44 -34.73 8.23
CA LEU A 110 37.49 -34.89 6.78
C LEU A 110 38.31 -33.77 6.09
N ALA A 111 38.43 -32.58 6.69
CA ALA A 111 39.23 -31.47 6.16
C ALA A 111 40.72 -31.58 6.52
N MET A 112 41.05 -32.29 7.61
CA MET A 112 42.43 -32.47 8.07
C MET A 112 43.05 -33.75 7.51
N LYS A 113 43.37 -33.77 6.22
CA LYS A 113 44.31 -34.76 5.69
C LYS A 113 45.74 -34.27 5.98
N PRO A 114 46.60 -35.02 6.70
CA PRO A 114 47.98 -34.61 6.89
C PRO A 114 48.66 -34.52 5.51
N LEU A 115 49.38 -33.43 5.25
CA LEU A 115 50.23 -33.30 4.07
C LEU A 115 51.12 -34.55 3.98
N ASP A 116 51.06 -35.23 2.84
CA ASP A 116 51.82 -36.45 2.55
C ASP A 116 53.33 -36.14 2.65
N THR A 117 53.95 -36.52 3.77
CA THR A 117 55.36 -36.26 4.10
C THR A 117 56.36 -37.06 3.26
N ASN A 118 55.94 -37.77 2.21
CA ASN A 118 56.77 -38.69 1.44
C ASN A 118 57.34 -38.10 0.13
N LEU A 119 57.92 -36.91 0.19
CA LEU A 119 58.70 -36.33 -0.92
C LEU A 119 60.07 -35.81 -0.46
N PHE A 120 60.88 -36.70 0.13
CA PHE A 120 62.33 -36.50 0.23
C PHE A 120 63.06 -37.70 -0.37
N PRO A 121 63.85 -37.52 -1.45
CA PRO A 121 64.72 -38.58 -1.94
C PRO A 121 65.83 -38.84 -0.91
N ARG A 122 65.93 -40.07 -0.42
CA ARG A 122 67.08 -40.56 0.35
C ARG A 122 68.32 -40.56 -0.55
N LEU A 123 69.27 -39.67 -0.27
CA LEU A 123 70.63 -39.75 -0.79
C LEU A 123 71.51 -40.56 0.16
N GLY A 124 72.22 -41.52 -0.43
CA GLY A 124 73.03 -42.52 0.23
C GLY A 124 74.23 -41.97 0.98
N VAL A 125 74.59 -42.71 2.02
CA VAL A 125 75.81 -42.57 2.80
C VAL A 125 76.95 -43.08 1.94
N ASP A 126 77.79 -42.18 1.42
CA ASP A 126 79.18 -42.48 1.09
C ASP A 126 80.00 -41.19 0.95
N ALA A 127 81.28 -41.31 1.32
CA ALA A 127 82.38 -40.34 1.16
C ALA A 127 82.49 -39.21 2.20
N PHE A 128 83.08 -39.59 3.35
CA PHE A 128 84.06 -38.76 4.06
C PHE A 128 85.17 -38.32 3.08
N ILE A 129 85.43 -37.01 2.97
CA ILE A 129 86.69 -36.30 2.63
C ILE A 129 86.31 -34.97 1.93
N GLY A 130 86.49 -33.82 2.62
CA GLY A 130 86.37 -32.48 2.02
C GLY A 130 85.76 -31.37 2.89
N HIS A 131 86.19 -31.21 4.15
CA HIS A 131 85.48 -30.40 5.15
C HIS A 131 85.66 -28.86 5.09
N ASP A 132 86.53 -28.32 4.22
CA ASP A 132 86.89 -26.88 4.27
C ASP A 132 86.24 -26.01 3.18
N GLU A 133 86.07 -26.54 1.96
CA GLU A 133 85.34 -25.84 0.88
C GLU A 133 83.81 -25.82 1.14
N GLN A 134 83.25 -26.92 1.67
CA GLN A 134 81.82 -26.96 2.03
C GLN A 134 81.47 -26.00 3.19
N ARG A 135 82.37 -25.79 4.15
CA ARG A 135 82.17 -24.79 5.22
C ARG A 135 82.13 -23.37 4.66
N LYS A 136 83.02 -23.02 3.71
CA LYS A 136 83.01 -21.70 3.08
C LYS A 136 81.73 -21.46 2.28
N VAL A 137 81.24 -22.46 1.56
CA VAL A 137 79.97 -22.39 0.83
C VAL A 137 78.79 -22.24 1.81
N GLN A 138 78.74 -23.01 2.90
CA GLN A 138 77.70 -22.90 3.92
C GLN A 138 77.74 -21.56 4.66
N ILE A 139 78.92 -21.02 4.98
CA ILE A 139 79.06 -19.69 5.60
C ILE A 139 78.59 -18.59 4.63
N LYS A 140 78.88 -18.73 3.33
CA LYS A 140 78.43 -17.77 2.31
C LYS A 140 76.92 -17.82 2.11
N GLN A 141 76.32 -19.02 2.11
CA GLN A 141 74.87 -19.22 2.10
C GLN A 141 74.21 -18.68 3.36
N ALA A 142 74.79 -18.93 4.54
CA ALA A 142 74.29 -18.42 5.83
C ALA A 142 74.33 -16.88 5.91
N ASN A 143 75.36 -16.25 5.33
CA ASN A 143 75.43 -14.79 5.24
C ASN A 143 74.43 -14.22 4.22
N GLN A 144 74.16 -14.92 3.12
CA GLN A 144 73.12 -14.52 2.17
C GLN A 144 71.72 -14.66 2.76
N THR A 145 71.42 -15.76 3.45
CA THR A 145 70.13 -15.93 4.13
C THR A 145 69.96 -14.90 5.23
N LYS A 146 71.01 -14.58 6.00
CA LYS A 146 70.95 -13.52 7.01
C LYS A 146 70.69 -12.14 6.40
N LYS A 147 71.31 -11.82 5.27
CA LYS A 147 71.09 -10.57 4.54
C LYS A 147 69.67 -10.48 3.97
N LEU A 148 69.13 -11.59 3.48
CA LEU A 148 67.74 -11.69 3.03
C LEU A 148 66.75 -11.56 4.18
N LEU A 149 67.04 -12.13 5.36
CA LEU A 149 66.24 -11.95 6.57
C LEU A 149 66.22 -10.47 6.99
N ASP A 150 67.39 -9.83 7.11
CA ASP A 150 67.47 -8.41 7.47
C ASP A 150 66.72 -7.50 6.48
N GLU A 151 66.75 -7.84 5.18
CA GLU A 151 65.99 -7.11 4.15
C GLU A 151 64.49 -7.37 4.27
N SER A 152 64.09 -8.59 4.61
CA SER A 152 62.70 -8.96 4.85
C SER A 152 62.14 -8.26 6.09
N ASP A 153 62.90 -8.21 7.18
CA ASP A 153 62.53 -7.53 8.43
C ASP A 153 62.34 -6.03 8.22
N ARG A 154 63.20 -5.40 7.41
CA ARG A 154 63.03 -3.98 7.03
C ARG A 154 61.77 -3.75 6.21
N ARG A 155 61.46 -4.64 5.26
CA ARG A 155 60.21 -4.56 4.46
C ARG A 155 58.99 -4.79 5.33
N LEU A 156 59.05 -5.73 6.28
CA LEU A 156 57.98 -5.98 7.24
C LEU A 156 57.71 -4.74 8.11
N PHE A 157 58.76 -4.10 8.62
CA PHE A 157 58.63 -2.86 9.39
C PHE A 157 58.04 -1.70 8.56
N GLU A 158 58.45 -1.57 7.30
CA GLU A 158 57.87 -0.57 6.39
C GLU A 158 56.40 -0.87 6.07
N PHE A 159 56.05 -2.14 5.85
CA PHE A 159 54.67 -2.57 5.64
C PHE A 159 53.80 -2.33 6.86
N GLU A 160 54.27 -2.64 8.06
CA GLU A 160 53.56 -2.41 9.31
C GLU A 160 53.31 -0.91 9.54
N LYS A 161 54.30 -0.07 9.22
CA LYS A 161 54.15 1.40 9.26
C LYS A 161 53.12 1.91 8.23
N ARG A 162 53.09 1.33 7.02
CA ARG A 162 52.08 1.68 6.01
C ARG A 162 50.68 1.20 6.40
N LEU A 163 50.56 0.01 6.98
CA LEU A 163 49.30 -0.54 7.48
C LEU A 163 48.72 0.32 8.59
N THR A 164 49.51 0.64 9.61
CA THR A 164 49.07 1.51 10.71
C THR A 164 48.70 2.92 10.23
N GLY A 165 49.44 3.49 9.28
CA GLY A 165 49.08 4.77 8.66
C GLY A 165 47.78 4.70 7.85
N LEU A 166 47.58 3.63 7.08
CA LEU A 166 46.37 3.42 6.29
C LEU A 166 45.15 3.16 7.19
N GLU A 167 45.32 2.39 8.26
CA GLU A 167 44.28 2.11 9.25
C GLU A 167 43.85 3.38 9.99
N GLY A 168 44.82 4.24 10.37
CA GLY A 168 44.53 5.55 10.94
C GLY A 168 43.75 6.47 9.98
N ALA A 169 44.15 6.51 8.70
CA ALA A 169 43.47 7.30 7.68
C ALA A 169 42.05 6.76 7.40
N ALA A 170 41.90 5.44 7.30
CA ALA A 170 40.60 4.79 7.09
C ALA A 170 39.66 5.06 8.26
N ASN A 171 40.14 4.93 9.51
CA ASN A 171 39.34 5.21 10.70
C ASN A 171 38.91 6.68 10.78
N ALA A 172 39.80 7.62 10.43
CA ALA A 172 39.46 9.04 10.38
C ALA A 172 38.38 9.34 9.33
N GLU A 173 38.46 8.71 8.15
CA GLU A 173 37.47 8.90 7.09
C GLU A 173 36.13 8.25 7.41
N ILE A 174 36.15 7.06 8.02
CA ILE A 174 34.94 6.40 8.56
C ILE A 174 34.27 7.32 9.58
N LEU A 175 35.03 7.95 10.49
CA LEU A 175 34.48 8.86 11.49
C LEU A 175 33.75 10.05 10.84
N LYS A 176 34.38 10.68 9.84
CA LYS A 176 33.78 11.79 9.09
C LYS A 176 32.50 11.37 8.36
N ILE A 177 32.51 10.21 7.71
CA ILE A 177 31.32 9.68 7.03
C ILE A 177 30.20 9.43 8.04
N THR A 178 30.52 8.86 9.20
CA THR A 178 29.53 8.56 10.25
C THR A 178 28.92 9.84 10.81
N GLU A 179 29.72 10.87 11.05
CA GLU A 179 29.26 12.18 11.52
C GLU A 179 28.42 12.91 10.45
N ALA A 180 28.86 12.89 9.19
CA ALA A 180 28.12 13.46 8.07
C ALA A 180 26.78 12.75 7.86
N TYR A 181 26.76 11.42 7.97
CA TYR A 181 25.54 10.62 7.87
C TYR A 181 24.57 10.92 9.02
N ALA A 182 25.07 11.01 10.26
CA ALA A 182 24.24 11.37 11.42
C ALA A 182 23.62 12.76 11.25
N THR A 183 24.40 13.73 10.80
CA THR A 183 23.94 15.11 10.56
C THR A 183 22.92 15.16 9.42
N ALA A 184 23.20 14.49 8.30
CA ALA A 184 22.29 14.42 7.16
C ALA A 184 20.96 13.76 7.53
N ARG A 185 20.98 12.73 8.38
CA ARG A 185 19.77 12.07 8.87
C ARG A 185 18.89 13.01 9.68
N VAL A 186 19.49 13.77 10.61
CA VAL A 186 18.76 14.77 11.40
C VAL A 186 18.15 15.85 10.49
N ASP A 187 18.91 16.35 9.50
CA ASP A 187 18.40 17.36 8.56
C ASP A 187 17.28 16.81 7.67
N ILE A 188 17.37 15.55 7.22
CA ILE A 188 16.31 14.88 6.48
C ILE A 188 15.04 14.73 7.34
N ASP A 189 15.17 14.31 8.60
CA ASP A 189 14.03 14.15 9.50
C ASP A 189 13.36 15.50 9.78
N GLU A 190 14.14 16.56 9.98
CA GLU A 190 13.63 17.92 10.18
C GLU A 190 12.90 18.45 8.93
N LYS A 191 13.51 18.30 7.75
CA LYS A 191 12.88 18.71 6.48
C LYS A 191 11.63 17.90 6.19
N THR A 192 11.62 16.60 6.48
CA THR A 192 10.45 15.74 6.32
C THR A 192 9.32 16.20 7.25
N ALA A 193 9.62 16.51 8.51
CA ALA A 193 8.65 17.07 9.45
C ALA A 193 8.14 18.45 9.02
N HIS A 194 8.98 19.28 8.41
CA HIS A 194 8.58 20.57 7.84
C HIS A 194 7.65 20.40 6.63
N ILE A 195 8.01 19.53 5.68
CA ILE A 195 7.19 19.20 4.51
C ILE A 195 5.84 18.66 4.94
N ASN A 196 5.78 17.74 5.90
CA ASN A 196 4.53 17.18 6.40
C ASN A 196 3.63 18.26 7.03
N ARG A 197 4.20 19.19 7.80
CA ARG A 197 3.45 20.32 8.38
C ARG A 197 2.92 21.26 7.30
N VAL A 198 3.78 21.71 6.38
CA VAL A 198 3.39 22.64 5.31
C VAL A 198 2.36 22.00 4.38
N THR A 199 2.58 20.75 3.97
CA THR A 199 1.67 20.02 3.08
C THR A 199 0.34 19.74 3.77
N GLY A 200 0.35 19.36 5.05
CA GLY A 200 -0.88 19.15 5.82
C GLY A 200 -1.73 20.41 5.94
N HIS A 201 -1.11 21.55 6.28
CA HIS A 201 -1.83 22.83 6.36
C HIS A 201 -2.28 23.36 4.99
N ALA A 202 -1.45 23.19 3.96
CA ALA A 202 -1.77 23.62 2.59
C ALA A 202 -2.92 22.79 2.00
N ALA A 203 -2.89 21.46 2.14
CA ALA A 203 -3.94 20.57 1.65
C ALA A 203 -5.28 20.85 2.35
N ALA A 204 -5.28 20.98 3.69
CA ALA A 204 -6.48 21.32 4.44
C ALA A 204 -7.07 22.68 4.01
N ARG A 205 -6.22 23.69 3.81
CA ARG A 205 -6.65 25.02 3.34
C ARG A 205 -7.19 24.98 1.93
N MET A 206 -6.57 24.19 1.04
CA MET A 206 -7.00 24.03 -0.35
C MET A 206 -8.37 23.38 -0.42
N ILE A 207 -8.59 22.26 0.29
CA ILE A 207 -9.88 21.56 0.34
C ILE A 207 -10.96 22.48 0.94
N ALA A 208 -10.66 23.17 2.05
CA ALA A 208 -11.60 24.11 2.64
C ALA A 208 -11.94 25.29 1.72
N GLY A 209 -10.96 25.77 0.94
CA GLY A 209 -11.13 26.83 -0.05
C GLY A 209 -12.00 26.40 -1.23
N ASP A 210 -11.87 25.15 -1.69
CA ASP A 210 -12.70 24.60 -2.77
C ASP A 210 -14.19 24.51 -2.38
N TYR A 211 -14.47 24.07 -1.15
CA TYR A 211 -15.82 24.09 -0.59
C TYR A 211 -16.38 25.52 -0.42
N GLU A 212 -15.54 26.47 -0.03
CA GLU A 212 -15.94 27.88 0.06
C GLU A 212 -16.24 28.48 -1.32
N GLY A 213 -15.43 28.16 -2.33
CA GLY A 213 -15.65 28.54 -3.72
C GLY A 213 -16.94 27.95 -4.27
N SER A 214 -17.19 26.67 -4.03
CA SER A 214 -18.44 25.99 -4.39
C SER A 214 -19.64 26.66 -3.71
N ALA A 215 -19.58 26.94 -2.41
CA ALA A 215 -20.63 27.66 -1.70
C ALA A 215 -20.88 29.06 -2.29
N ALA A 216 -19.84 29.79 -2.68
CA ALA A 216 -19.99 31.10 -3.31
C ALA A 216 -20.65 31.02 -4.70
N ALA A 217 -20.33 29.99 -5.49
CA ALA A 217 -20.97 29.74 -6.78
C ALA A 217 -22.45 29.40 -6.61
N GLU A 218 -22.79 28.49 -5.68
CA GLU A 218 -24.18 28.11 -5.37
C GLU A 218 -25.01 29.30 -4.88
N LYS A 219 -24.43 30.17 -4.04
CA LYS A 219 -25.09 31.41 -3.61
C LYS A 219 -25.47 32.30 -4.79
N ARG A 220 -24.54 32.50 -5.73
CA ARG A 220 -24.77 33.34 -6.93
C ARG A 220 -25.85 32.72 -7.82
N ALA A 221 -25.82 31.40 -8.03
CA ALA A 221 -26.85 30.70 -8.78
C ALA A 221 -28.23 30.87 -8.13
N ALA A 222 -28.33 30.67 -6.81
CA ALA A 222 -29.56 30.88 -6.07
C ALA A 222 -30.10 32.31 -6.18
N ASP A 223 -29.23 33.31 -6.05
CA ASP A 223 -29.61 34.72 -6.13
C ASP A 223 -30.08 35.11 -7.54
N ASN A 224 -29.43 34.59 -8.59
CA ASN A 224 -29.85 34.78 -9.97
C ASN A 224 -31.22 34.16 -10.25
N LEU A 225 -31.46 32.93 -9.78
CA LEU A 225 -32.75 32.25 -9.92
C LEU A 225 -33.86 32.98 -9.15
N ARG A 226 -33.55 33.49 -7.96
CA ARG A 226 -34.49 34.29 -7.16
C ARG A 226 -34.85 35.59 -7.87
N LEU A 227 -33.88 36.26 -8.47
CA LEU A 227 -34.11 37.47 -9.26
C LEU A 227 -35.02 37.16 -10.47
N GLY A 228 -34.78 36.04 -11.16
CA GLY A 228 -35.64 35.58 -12.25
C GLY A 228 -37.08 35.28 -11.80
N ALA A 229 -37.25 34.58 -10.67
CA ALA A 229 -38.56 34.30 -10.10
C ALA A 229 -39.31 35.60 -9.71
N LEU A 230 -38.60 36.56 -9.10
CA LEU A 230 -39.16 37.88 -8.75
C LEU A 230 -39.57 38.68 -9.99
N ALA A 231 -38.78 38.65 -11.07
CA ALA A 231 -39.13 39.32 -12.32
C ALA A 231 -40.41 38.75 -12.94
N LEU A 232 -40.58 37.42 -12.95
CA LEU A 232 -41.81 36.78 -13.42
C LEU A 232 -43.01 37.09 -12.53
N MET A 233 -42.85 37.08 -11.20
CA MET A 233 -43.91 37.47 -10.27
C MET A 233 -44.32 38.93 -10.46
N LEU A 234 -43.36 39.83 -10.71
CA LEU A 234 -43.63 41.24 -10.98
C LEU A 234 -44.40 41.40 -12.31
N LEU A 235 -44.06 40.64 -13.35
CA LEU A 235 -44.81 40.62 -14.61
C LEU A 235 -46.25 40.15 -14.40
N ILE A 236 -46.47 39.08 -13.61
CA ILE A 236 -47.82 38.59 -13.28
C ILE A 236 -48.64 39.69 -12.58
N VAL A 237 -48.06 40.35 -11.57
CA VAL A 237 -48.72 41.47 -10.86
C VAL A 237 -49.00 42.62 -11.81
N GLY A 238 -48.09 42.95 -12.74
CA GLY A 238 -48.29 43.97 -13.76
C GLY A 238 -49.44 43.66 -14.71
N VAL A 239 -49.51 42.42 -15.21
CA VAL A 239 -50.61 41.97 -16.10
C VAL A 239 -51.95 42.03 -15.37
N LEU A 240 -52.02 41.56 -14.12
CA LEU A 240 -53.24 41.59 -13.31
C LEU A 240 -53.66 43.04 -12.98
N GLY A 241 -52.71 43.90 -12.60
CA GLY A 241 -52.98 45.30 -12.32
C GLY A 241 -53.52 46.05 -13.55
N TRP A 242 -52.90 45.82 -14.71
CA TRP A 242 -53.40 46.36 -15.99
C TRP A 242 -54.80 45.83 -16.31
N ALA A 243 -55.06 44.55 -16.05
CA ALA A 243 -56.37 43.94 -16.29
C ALA A 243 -57.50 44.59 -15.48
N VAL A 244 -57.25 44.86 -14.20
CA VAL A 244 -58.19 45.50 -13.28
C VAL A 244 -58.46 46.95 -13.70
N PHE A 245 -57.41 47.68 -14.11
CA PHE A 245 -57.55 49.05 -14.60
C PHE A 245 -58.43 49.14 -15.85
N GLU A 246 -58.22 48.28 -16.85
CA GLU A 246 -59.04 48.22 -18.07
C GLU A 246 -60.51 47.90 -17.76
N THR A 247 -60.75 47.01 -16.79
CA THR A 247 -62.11 46.55 -16.43
C THR A 247 -62.92 47.59 -15.65
N THR A 248 -62.26 48.58 -15.05
CA THR A 248 -62.94 49.67 -14.32
C THR A 248 -63.57 50.70 -15.27
N GLY A 249 -63.11 50.78 -16.52
CA GLY A 249 -63.56 51.77 -17.51
C GLY A 249 -64.44 51.23 -18.65
N ASP A 250 -64.56 49.91 -18.81
CA ASP A 250 -65.18 49.28 -20.00
C ASP A 250 -66.11 48.12 -19.61
N THR A 251 -67.01 47.69 -20.51
CA THR A 251 -67.91 46.55 -20.25
C THR A 251 -67.13 45.25 -20.07
N PHE A 252 -67.49 44.44 -19.07
CA PHE A 252 -66.78 43.19 -18.75
C PHE A 252 -66.86 42.18 -19.90
N HIS A 253 -65.73 41.92 -20.57
CA HIS A 253 -65.61 40.92 -21.62
C HIS A 253 -64.92 39.66 -21.08
N LEU A 254 -65.69 38.58 -20.93
CA LEU A 254 -65.22 37.30 -20.41
C LEU A 254 -64.02 36.74 -21.21
N ASP A 255 -64.01 36.93 -22.52
CA ASP A 255 -62.96 36.44 -23.42
C ASP A 255 -61.59 37.08 -23.12
N LYS A 256 -61.56 38.39 -22.83
CA LYS A 256 -60.34 39.11 -22.46
C LYS A 256 -59.85 38.73 -21.07
N PHE A 257 -60.74 38.33 -20.18
CA PHE A 257 -60.38 37.88 -18.84
C PHE A 257 -59.72 36.49 -18.88
N LEU A 258 -60.31 35.56 -19.64
CA LEU A 258 -59.81 34.17 -19.73
C LEU A 258 -58.39 34.09 -20.32
N SER A 259 -58.08 34.91 -21.33
CA SER A 259 -56.72 34.97 -21.91
C SER A 259 -55.67 35.47 -20.91
N LYS A 260 -56.02 36.45 -20.08
CA LYS A 260 -55.13 36.98 -19.02
C LYS A 260 -54.90 35.96 -17.91
N VAL A 261 -55.94 35.23 -17.51
CA VAL A 261 -55.82 34.12 -16.54
C VAL A 261 -54.89 33.02 -17.09
N SER A 262 -55.05 32.62 -18.35
CA SER A 262 -54.16 31.64 -18.99
C SER A 262 -52.70 32.12 -19.01
N LEU A 263 -52.47 33.40 -19.30
CA LEU A 263 -51.13 34.00 -19.26
C LEU A 263 -50.50 34.00 -17.86
N VAL A 264 -51.30 34.27 -16.81
CA VAL A 264 -50.84 34.18 -15.42
C VAL A 264 -50.43 32.75 -15.05
N PHE A 265 -51.21 31.74 -15.46
CA PHE A 265 -50.83 30.34 -15.26
C PHE A 265 -49.56 29.96 -16.03
N LEU A 266 -49.44 30.42 -17.28
CA LEU A 266 -48.26 30.17 -18.12
C LEU A 266 -46.98 30.75 -17.50
N LEU A 267 -47.05 31.94 -16.89
CA LEU A 267 -45.91 32.57 -16.21
C LEU A 267 -45.70 32.05 -14.78
N GLY A 268 -46.75 31.57 -14.12
CA GLY A 268 -46.71 31.10 -12.74
C GLY A 268 -45.91 29.81 -12.55
N VAL A 269 -46.05 28.86 -13.48
CA VAL A 269 -45.31 27.58 -13.46
C VAL A 269 -43.78 27.79 -13.47
N PRO A 270 -43.19 28.51 -14.44
CA PRO A 270 -41.75 28.77 -14.45
C PRO A 270 -41.28 29.62 -13.27
N ALA A 271 -42.11 30.57 -12.78
CA ALA A 271 -41.77 31.35 -11.58
C ALA A 271 -41.65 30.48 -10.33
N GLY A 272 -42.61 29.55 -10.13
CA GLY A 272 -42.57 28.59 -9.03
C GLY A 272 -41.39 27.63 -9.13
N TYR A 273 -41.07 27.16 -10.34
CA TYR A 273 -39.91 26.31 -10.57
C TYR A 273 -38.59 27.02 -10.23
N LEU A 274 -38.39 28.24 -10.73
CA LEU A 274 -37.19 29.04 -10.42
C LEU A 274 -37.05 29.31 -8.92
N ALA A 275 -38.15 29.57 -8.22
CA ALA A 275 -38.15 29.75 -6.77
C ALA A 275 -37.73 28.47 -6.03
N ARG A 276 -38.22 27.29 -6.48
CA ARG A 276 -37.84 25.99 -5.89
C ARG A 276 -36.38 25.65 -6.15
N GLU A 277 -35.90 25.81 -7.37
CA GLU A 277 -34.51 25.52 -7.70
C GLU A 277 -33.56 26.49 -6.95
N SER A 278 -33.96 27.76 -6.79
CA SER A 278 -33.23 28.72 -5.94
C SER A 278 -33.08 28.23 -4.49
N ALA A 279 -34.15 27.66 -3.90
CA ALA A 279 -34.11 27.12 -2.55
C ALA A 279 -33.15 25.92 -2.43
N LYS A 280 -33.13 25.04 -3.43
CA LYS A 280 -32.21 23.90 -3.50
C LYS A 280 -30.74 24.34 -3.58
N HIS A 281 -30.43 25.33 -4.41
CA HIS A 281 -29.08 25.91 -4.45
C HIS A 281 -28.69 26.57 -3.11
N ARG A 282 -29.65 27.15 -2.37
CA ARG A 282 -29.39 27.65 -0.99
C ARG A 282 -29.07 26.54 -0.01
N GLU A 283 -29.78 25.42 -0.06
CA GLU A 283 -29.48 24.25 0.77
C GLU A 283 -28.06 23.72 0.50
N GLN A 284 -27.70 23.57 -0.78
CA GLN A 284 -26.36 23.16 -1.20
C GLN A 284 -25.28 24.17 -0.75
N GLN A 285 -25.57 25.47 -0.88
CA GLN A 285 -24.72 26.54 -0.37
C GLN A 285 -24.42 26.36 1.13
N TYR A 286 -25.44 26.11 1.95
CA TYR A 286 -25.26 25.90 3.39
C TYR A 286 -24.41 24.68 3.69
N HIS A 287 -24.63 23.56 2.98
CA HIS A 287 -23.84 22.34 3.16
C HIS A 287 -22.36 22.55 2.81
N HIS A 288 -22.06 23.19 1.68
CA HIS A 288 -20.69 23.48 1.28
C HIS A 288 -20.00 24.47 2.23
N LEU A 289 -20.72 25.51 2.63
CA LEU A 289 -20.19 26.49 3.59
C LEU A 289 -19.90 25.86 4.95
N GLN A 290 -20.81 25.04 5.46
CA GLN A 290 -20.61 24.33 6.72
C GLN A 290 -19.42 23.38 6.64
N THR A 291 -19.30 22.62 5.55
CA THR A 291 -18.15 21.73 5.34
C THR A 291 -16.84 22.52 5.30
N SER A 292 -16.80 23.69 4.64
CA SER A 292 -15.61 24.56 4.61
C SER A 292 -15.24 25.06 6.02
N LEU A 293 -16.23 25.52 6.80
CA LEU A 293 -16.02 25.99 8.17
C LEU A 293 -15.52 24.86 9.08
N ASP A 294 -16.13 23.68 8.98
CA ASP A 294 -15.73 22.49 9.73
C ASP A 294 -14.28 22.12 9.39
N MET A 295 -13.90 22.11 8.11
CA MET A 295 -12.51 21.81 7.69
C MET A 295 -11.51 22.82 8.23
N LYS A 296 -11.87 24.11 8.25
CA LYS A 296 -11.03 25.18 8.83
C LYS A 296 -10.90 25.03 10.35
N ALA A 297 -11.96 24.59 11.03
CA ALA A 297 -12.00 24.45 12.48
C ALA A 297 -11.34 23.15 13.00
N ILE A 298 -11.31 22.08 12.20
CA ILE A 298 -10.76 20.78 12.61
C ILE A 298 -9.27 20.85 12.95
N SER A 299 -8.46 21.57 12.18
CA SER A 299 -7.00 21.66 12.42
C SER A 299 -6.62 22.24 13.79
N PRO A 300 -7.11 23.43 14.20
CA PRO A 300 -6.81 23.96 15.53
C PRO A 300 -7.41 23.12 16.66
N PHE A 301 -8.56 22.46 16.43
CA PHE A 301 -9.16 21.58 17.43
C PHE A 301 -8.31 20.32 17.64
N LEU A 302 -7.88 19.65 16.56
CA LEU A 302 -6.99 18.49 16.59
C LEU A 302 -5.65 18.81 17.26
N ALA A 303 -5.07 19.99 17.01
CA ALA A 303 -3.78 20.37 17.58
C ALA A 303 -3.78 20.47 19.12
N SER A 304 -4.96 20.59 19.75
CA SER A 304 -5.09 20.67 21.20
C SER A 304 -5.21 19.32 21.91
N LEU A 305 -5.36 18.23 21.14
CA LEU A 305 -5.57 16.87 21.65
C LEU A 305 -4.26 16.06 21.75
N PRO A 306 -4.18 15.05 22.63
CA PRO A 306 -3.06 14.10 22.66
C PRO A 306 -2.89 13.34 21.34
N ASP A 307 -1.66 12.96 20.99
CA ASP A 307 -1.33 12.37 19.68
C ASP A 307 -2.15 11.11 19.35
N GLU A 308 -2.38 10.22 20.33
CA GLU A 308 -3.21 9.02 20.13
C GLU A 308 -4.66 9.36 19.76
N GLU A 309 -5.24 10.40 20.37
CA GLU A 309 -6.60 10.84 20.09
C GLU A 309 -6.67 11.58 18.75
N GLN A 310 -5.62 12.32 18.38
CA GLN A 310 -5.52 12.94 17.06
C GLN A 310 -5.57 11.91 15.93
N HIS A 311 -4.83 10.80 16.05
CA HIS A 311 -4.81 9.77 15.01
C HIS A 311 -6.17 9.07 14.87
N LYS A 312 -6.81 8.73 15.99
CA LYS A 312 -8.17 8.16 15.99
C LYS A 312 -9.18 9.12 15.35
N LEU A 313 -9.16 10.39 15.73
CA LEU A 313 -10.11 11.38 15.22
C LEU A 313 -9.87 11.71 13.74
N LYS A 314 -8.60 11.78 13.30
CA LYS A 314 -8.24 11.91 11.87
C LYS A 314 -8.81 10.75 11.04
N ALA A 315 -8.73 9.52 11.53
CA ALA A 315 -9.29 8.35 10.84
C ALA A 315 -10.84 8.41 10.73
N ILE A 316 -11.53 8.81 11.80
CA ILE A 316 -12.99 8.96 11.81
C ILE A 316 -13.44 10.11 10.89
N ILE A 317 -12.72 11.24 10.90
CA ILE A 317 -13.03 12.38 10.03
C ILE A 317 -12.80 12.00 8.56
N ALA A 318 -11.68 11.33 8.26
CA ALA A 318 -11.39 10.87 6.92
C ALA A 318 -12.46 9.90 6.41
N SER A 319 -12.91 8.94 7.23
CA SER A 319 -13.97 8.01 6.83
C SER A 319 -15.33 8.72 6.64
N ARG A 320 -15.63 9.79 7.38
CA ARG A 320 -16.89 10.52 7.23
C ARG A 320 -16.92 11.46 6.02
N ILE A 321 -15.77 12.02 5.63
CA ILE A 321 -15.65 12.95 4.50
C ILE A 321 -15.46 12.19 3.19
N PHE A 322 -14.61 11.16 3.20
CA PHE A 322 -14.20 10.42 2.00
C PHE A 322 -14.86 9.06 1.86
N GLY A 323 -15.33 8.45 2.95
CA GLY A 323 -16.21 7.28 2.90
C GLY A 323 -17.61 7.75 2.54
N GLY A 324 -18.06 7.40 1.33
CA GLY A 324 -19.25 7.95 0.69
C GLY A 324 -20.41 8.22 1.63
N ARG A 325 -20.87 9.47 1.65
CA ARG A 325 -22.15 9.82 2.27
C ARG A 325 -23.26 9.13 1.48
N ASP A 326 -24.03 8.27 2.15
CA ASP A 326 -25.23 7.67 1.59
C ASP A 326 -26.18 8.79 1.09
N PHE A 327 -26.28 8.93 -0.23
CA PHE A 327 -27.23 9.85 -0.89
C PHE A 327 -28.70 9.41 -0.73
N SER A 328 -28.99 8.42 0.13
CA SER A 328 -30.34 7.94 0.43
C SER A 328 -31.20 8.95 1.21
N LYS A 329 -30.61 10.07 1.65
CA LYS A 329 -31.29 11.21 2.28
C LYS A 329 -31.40 12.45 1.37
N VAL A 330 -31.56 12.27 0.06
CA VAL A 330 -32.08 13.37 -0.77
C VAL A 330 -33.58 13.49 -0.49
N SER A 331 -33.91 14.42 0.40
CA SER A 331 -35.20 15.13 0.51
C SER A 331 -36.46 14.28 0.74
N ASN A 332 -36.77 14.02 2.02
CA ASN A 332 -38.17 14.07 2.46
C ASN A 332 -38.56 15.54 2.56
N ASP A 333 -38.82 16.16 1.41
CA ASP A 333 -39.41 17.50 1.30
C ASP A 333 -40.79 17.45 2.02
N PRO A 334 -41.08 18.29 3.02
CA PRO A 334 -42.36 18.23 3.76
C PRO A 334 -43.60 18.54 2.90
N TYR A 335 -43.42 18.97 1.65
CA TYR A 335 -44.48 19.11 0.67
C TYR A 335 -44.00 18.70 -0.73
N PRO A 336 -44.12 17.42 -1.11
CA PRO A 336 -44.00 17.04 -2.49
C PRO A 336 -45.27 17.55 -3.18
N ILE A 337 -45.25 18.77 -3.75
CA ILE A 337 -46.20 19.08 -4.82
C ILE A 337 -45.77 18.25 -6.02
N ASN A 338 -46.19 16.99 -5.98
CA ASN A 338 -46.20 16.11 -7.12
C ASN A 338 -47.22 16.73 -8.07
N GLY A 339 -46.76 17.37 -9.15
CA GLY A 339 -47.65 18.03 -10.12
C GLY A 339 -48.74 17.09 -10.64
N GLN A 340 -48.47 15.78 -10.60
CA GLN A 340 -49.42 14.70 -10.87
C GLN A 340 -50.54 14.57 -9.82
N GLU A 341 -50.26 14.79 -8.54
CA GLU A 341 -51.27 14.77 -7.48
C GLU A 341 -52.12 16.05 -7.49
N LEU A 342 -51.52 17.19 -7.89
CA LEU A 342 -52.26 18.43 -8.13
C LEU A 342 -53.16 18.29 -9.36
N LEU A 343 -52.68 17.69 -10.46
CA LEU A 343 -53.45 17.34 -11.65
C LEU A 343 -54.56 16.33 -11.32
N MET A 344 -54.27 15.31 -10.53
CA MET A 344 -55.25 14.32 -10.09
C MET A 344 -56.32 14.99 -9.24
N LYS A 345 -55.95 15.84 -8.27
CA LYS A 345 -56.89 16.59 -7.43
C LYS A 345 -57.68 17.66 -8.19
N LEU A 346 -57.14 18.20 -9.29
CA LEU A 346 -57.86 19.11 -10.18
C LEU A 346 -58.88 18.34 -11.04
N ILE A 347 -58.52 17.15 -11.53
CA ILE A 347 -59.42 16.24 -12.25
C ILE A 347 -60.54 15.74 -11.34
N ASP A 348 -60.20 15.28 -10.13
CA ASP A 348 -61.16 14.76 -9.13
C ASP A 348 -62.18 15.82 -8.69
N LYS A 349 -61.82 17.10 -8.78
CA LYS A 349 -62.66 18.23 -8.36
C LYS A 349 -63.43 18.87 -9.52
N VAL A 350 -63.12 18.50 -10.75
CA VAL A 350 -63.83 18.93 -11.97
C VAL A 350 -64.96 17.95 -12.34
N GLU A 351 -64.97 16.73 -11.79
CA GLU A 351 -66.11 15.80 -11.94
C GLU A 351 -67.14 15.94 -10.82
N ILE A 352 -68.22 16.70 -11.04
CA ILE A 352 -69.49 16.53 -10.33
C ILE A 352 -70.66 16.91 -11.28
N PRO A 353 -71.92 16.49 -11.05
CA PRO A 353 -72.52 15.17 -11.29
C PRO A 353 -73.64 15.25 -12.36
N SER A 354 -73.84 14.23 -13.20
CA SER A 354 -75.07 14.16 -14.01
C SER A 354 -75.55 12.72 -14.27
N SER A 355 -76.80 12.52 -13.84
CA SER A 355 -77.86 11.66 -14.40
C SER A 355 -77.81 10.13 -14.23
N LYS A 356 -78.76 9.68 -13.39
CA LYS A 356 -79.45 8.39 -13.26
C LYS A 356 -79.73 7.60 -14.57
N SER A 357 -79.62 6.26 -14.46
CA SER A 357 -80.62 5.25 -14.90
C SER A 357 -80.25 3.89 -14.27
N VAL A 358 -80.95 3.36 -13.25
CA VAL A 358 -82.24 2.62 -13.26
C VAL A 358 -82.08 1.12 -13.62
N ASP A 359 -82.30 0.30 -12.57
CA ASP A 359 -82.94 -1.02 -12.45
C ASP A 359 -82.45 -2.29 -13.18
N ALA A 360 -82.15 -3.34 -12.37
CA ALA A 360 -82.98 -4.56 -12.24
C ALA A 360 -82.25 -5.61 -11.35
N LYS A 361 -82.63 -5.84 -10.08
CA LYS A 361 -83.70 -6.74 -9.59
C LYS A 361 -83.36 -8.26 -9.58
N LYS A 362 -82.82 -8.71 -8.43
CA LYS A 362 -83.37 -9.77 -7.51
C LYS A 362 -83.42 -11.25 -7.96
N ARG A 363 -82.47 -12.05 -7.39
CA ARG A 363 -82.58 -13.41 -6.75
C ARG A 363 -83.02 -14.64 -7.61
N PRO A 364 -82.93 -15.90 -7.10
CA PRO A 364 -81.87 -16.58 -6.33
C PRO A 364 -81.66 -18.08 -6.74
N ALA A 365 -80.67 -18.72 -6.10
CA ALA A 365 -80.65 -20.11 -5.61
C ALA A 365 -80.49 -21.32 -6.56
N GLU A 366 -79.66 -22.26 -6.06
CA GLU A 366 -79.91 -23.70 -5.92
C GLU A 366 -79.05 -24.68 -6.75
N ALA A 367 -78.16 -25.36 -6.02
CA ALA A 367 -77.80 -26.80 -6.04
C ALA A 367 -77.28 -27.42 -7.38
N ALA A 368 -76.38 -28.40 -7.46
CA ALA A 368 -75.71 -29.33 -6.57
C ALA A 368 -74.56 -30.00 -7.36
N SER A 369 -73.74 -30.79 -6.65
CA SER A 369 -73.01 -31.98 -7.16
C SER A 369 -71.69 -31.68 -7.90
N ALA A 370 -70.51 -32.24 -7.59
CA ALA A 370 -70.07 -33.31 -6.69
C ALA A 370 -68.55 -33.11 -6.41
N ALA A 371 -68.10 -33.53 -5.23
CA ALA A 371 -66.70 -33.92 -4.96
C ALA A 371 -66.51 -35.43 -5.38
N PRO A 372 -65.35 -36.12 -5.21
CA PRO A 372 -64.09 -35.71 -4.58
C PRO A 372 -62.78 -36.26 -5.25
N ALA A 373 -61.65 -35.96 -4.59
CA ALA A 373 -60.49 -36.84 -4.32
C ALA A 373 -59.18 -36.65 -5.12
N GLY A 374 -58.06 -36.63 -4.36
CA GLY A 374 -56.69 -36.91 -4.82
C GLY A 374 -55.68 -35.82 -4.45
N GLN A 375 -55.25 -35.72 -3.19
CA GLN A 375 -53.95 -36.20 -2.65
C GLN A 375 -52.74 -35.25 -2.87
N VAL A 376 -52.22 -34.64 -1.79
CA VAL A 376 -50.96 -34.99 -1.05
C VAL A 376 -49.71 -34.47 -1.80
N ASN A 377 -49.16 -33.29 -1.43
CA ASN A 377 -47.99 -33.03 -0.56
C ASN A 377 -46.65 -33.67 -1.00
N PRO A 378 -45.47 -33.10 -0.70
CA PRO A 378 -45.15 -32.06 0.30
C PRO A 378 -44.80 -30.66 -0.25
#